data_AF-A0A7C8MBX4-F1
#
_entry.id   AF-A0A7C8MBX4-F1
#
_cell.length_a   1.000
_cell.length_b   1.000
_cell.length_c   1.000
_cell.angle_alpha   90.00
_cell.angle_beta   90.00
_cell.angle_gamma   90.00
#
_symmetry.space_group_name_H-M   'P 1'
#
loop_
_entity.id
_entity.type
_entity.pdbx_description
1 polymer ?
#
loop_
_entity_poly.entity_id
_entity_poly.type
_entity_poly.pdbx_seq_one_letter_code
_entity_poly.pdbx_strand_id
1 'polypeptide(L)'
;MSVPYEWQYQLGGRETREYTNRLIELGIPIVVAAGNQARNPARQQVDAWPEAWGSINFPLIVVGGATQEGVRWDASQVGEHTVNTHAAAERVPCLQKDGQTKPDDGTSYSAPAVAGVIANYMAYNTPPWQGGLQGRARVEEIRRFIKEDPQGGWKRPDKNGRPGVRIVWNGATANNQKEAGPDPEIPPPNLTPVKCNGLGNNDDYKYVTRNTISALIDNTYCPLWAGATEASAVGTGMYLAGTPETVEISVFGDEDDAKIPTVEDCKKYLHEILDGCDQDNNPMNWKGGGELEVDEITYRIQPQGARPPAPGKPTAWCALKGDGVLRMWGTGMLNSGFGIELRTKLGSVQGLDTADWEEKWEYELLDGHEWAVEIPIDVNGLSKPVAEVAEGFLKDVANFEGFDVKCEGGEAVETFNPAEQPPCSGFFCI
;
A
#
# COMPACT_ATOMS: atom_id res chain seq x y z
N MET A 1 -19.39 -13.70 -18.68
CA MET A 1 -19.53 -15.05 -18.09
C MET A 1 -18.88 -15.02 -16.72
N SER A 2 -19.64 -15.19 -15.64
CA SER A 2 -19.10 -15.18 -14.27
C SER A 2 -18.42 -16.52 -13.98
N VAL A 3 -17.17 -16.45 -13.53
CA VAL A 3 -16.41 -17.63 -13.09
C VAL A 3 -17.02 -18.09 -11.76
N PRO A 4 -17.34 -19.39 -11.54
CA PRO A 4 -17.91 -19.85 -10.29
C PRO A 4 -16.99 -19.55 -9.09
N TYR A 5 -17.58 -19.18 -7.95
CA TYR A 5 -16.90 -18.80 -6.69
C TYR A 5 -15.85 -19.83 -6.20
N GLU A 6 -16.06 -21.12 -6.49
CA GLU A 6 -15.10 -22.19 -6.15
C GLU A 6 -13.80 -22.14 -6.97
N TRP A 7 -13.83 -21.60 -8.20
CA TRP A 7 -12.66 -21.50 -9.08
C TRP A 7 -11.76 -20.30 -8.74
N GLN A 8 -12.33 -19.19 -8.25
CA GLN A 8 -11.57 -18.04 -7.78
C GLN A 8 -10.72 -18.38 -6.54
N TYR A 9 -11.26 -19.20 -5.62
CA TYR A 9 -10.50 -19.72 -4.49
C TYR A 9 -9.34 -20.61 -4.93
N GLN A 10 -9.54 -21.49 -5.92
CA GLN A 10 -8.49 -22.42 -6.36
C GLN A 10 -7.34 -21.73 -7.14
N LEU A 11 -7.65 -20.75 -8.00
CA LEU A 11 -6.63 -20.00 -8.73
C LEU A 11 -5.90 -19.02 -7.79
N GLY A 12 -6.64 -18.24 -6.99
CA GLY A 12 -6.05 -17.32 -6.02
C GLY A 12 -5.19 -18.03 -4.99
N GLY A 13 -5.64 -19.17 -4.46
CA GLY A 13 -4.86 -19.97 -3.51
C GLY A 13 -3.57 -20.54 -4.09
N ARG A 14 -3.53 -20.91 -5.37
CA ARG A 14 -2.31 -21.39 -6.03
C ARG A 14 -1.28 -20.28 -6.15
N GLU A 15 -1.68 -19.11 -6.63
CA GLU A 15 -0.80 -17.95 -6.77
C GLU A 15 -0.32 -17.44 -5.41
N THR A 16 -1.24 -17.27 -4.46
CA THR A 16 -0.88 -16.90 -3.08
C THR A 16 0.12 -17.89 -2.49
N ARG A 17 -0.09 -19.20 -2.67
CA ARG A 17 0.86 -20.22 -2.20
C ARG A 17 2.22 -20.11 -2.88
N GLU A 18 2.27 -19.80 -4.17
CA GLU A 18 3.52 -19.60 -4.90
C GLU A 18 4.29 -18.38 -4.39
N TYR A 19 3.63 -17.22 -4.23
CA TYR A 19 4.26 -16.02 -3.66
C TYR A 19 4.72 -16.25 -2.22
N THR A 20 3.88 -16.90 -1.41
CA THR A 20 4.24 -17.33 -0.04
C THR A 20 5.49 -18.20 -0.07
N ASN A 21 5.60 -19.13 -1.03
CA ASN A 21 6.79 -19.96 -1.17
C ASN A 21 8.03 -19.14 -1.52
N ARG A 22 7.92 -18.17 -2.43
CA ARG A 22 9.04 -17.29 -2.82
C ARG A 22 9.57 -16.50 -1.62
N LEU A 23 8.68 -15.98 -0.75
CA LEU A 23 9.08 -15.31 0.50
C LEU A 23 9.82 -16.26 1.44
N ILE A 24 9.35 -17.51 1.58
CA ILE A 24 10.05 -18.53 2.37
C ILE A 24 11.44 -18.83 1.80
N GLU A 25 11.59 -18.95 0.48
CA GLU A 25 12.89 -19.14 -0.17
C GLU A 25 13.85 -17.97 0.06
N LEU A 26 13.33 -16.76 0.21
CA LEU A 26 14.12 -15.57 0.58
C LEU A 26 14.49 -15.53 2.07
N GLY A 27 14.02 -16.48 2.87
CA GLY A 27 14.34 -16.55 4.31
C GLY A 27 13.42 -15.74 5.19
N ILE A 28 12.23 -15.37 4.68
CA ILE A 28 11.22 -14.59 5.41
C ILE A 28 10.28 -15.57 6.13
N PRO A 29 10.27 -15.60 7.47
CA PRO A 29 9.32 -16.42 8.21
C PRO A 29 7.90 -15.84 8.06
N ILE A 30 6.92 -16.72 7.82
CA ILE A 30 5.52 -16.33 7.62
C ILE A 30 4.69 -16.89 8.77
N VAL A 31 4.09 -15.98 9.53
CA VAL A 31 3.27 -16.29 10.70
C VAL A 31 1.81 -16.07 10.35
N VAL A 32 0.98 -17.08 10.62
CA VAL A 32 -0.45 -17.06 10.27
C VAL A 32 -1.30 -17.53 11.44
N ALA A 33 -2.52 -17.03 11.51
CA ALA A 33 -3.48 -17.39 12.53
C ALA A 33 -4.08 -18.78 12.24
N ALA A 34 -4.34 -19.60 13.28
CA ALA A 34 -4.90 -20.94 13.08
C ALA A 34 -6.40 -20.94 12.72
N GLY A 35 -7.12 -19.84 12.98
CA GLY A 35 -8.54 -19.69 12.74
C GLY A 35 -9.41 -19.91 13.99
N ASN A 36 -10.65 -19.40 13.92
CA ASN A 36 -11.55 -19.21 15.07
C ASN A 36 -12.80 -20.11 15.03
N GLN A 37 -12.79 -21.19 14.24
CA GLN A 37 -14.01 -21.97 13.94
C GLN A 37 -14.15 -23.27 14.76
N ALA A 38 -13.31 -23.50 15.77
CA ALA A 38 -13.27 -24.78 16.49
C ALA A 38 -14.52 -25.09 17.33
N ARG A 39 -15.38 -24.10 17.57
CA ARG A 39 -16.71 -24.31 18.19
C ARG A 39 -17.64 -25.10 17.27
N ASN A 40 -17.43 -25.05 15.97
CA ASN A 40 -18.10 -25.93 15.02
C ASN A 40 -17.38 -27.29 15.00
N PRO A 41 -18.04 -28.40 15.37
CA PRO A 41 -17.42 -29.73 15.39
C PRO A 41 -16.81 -30.15 14.04
N ALA A 42 -17.36 -29.67 12.92
CA ALA A 42 -16.86 -29.96 11.58
C ALA A 42 -15.62 -29.15 11.19
N ARG A 43 -15.25 -28.13 11.98
CA ARG A 43 -14.19 -27.15 11.71
C ARG A 43 -13.15 -27.11 12.83
N GLN A 44 -13.02 -28.18 13.62
CA GLN A 44 -12.08 -28.20 14.76
C GLN A 44 -10.62 -28.13 14.31
N GLN A 45 -10.30 -28.78 13.20
CA GLN A 45 -8.96 -28.76 12.62
C GLN A 45 -8.75 -27.49 11.80
N VAL A 46 -7.50 -27.04 11.67
CA VAL A 46 -7.12 -26.00 10.71
C VAL A 46 -7.51 -26.44 9.29
N ASP A 47 -8.39 -25.68 8.64
CA ASP A 47 -9.03 -26.06 7.38
C ASP A 47 -9.16 -24.94 6.34
N ALA A 48 -8.65 -23.75 6.65
CA ALA A 48 -8.66 -22.60 5.76
C ALA A 48 -7.24 -22.24 5.29
N TRP A 49 -7.17 -21.46 4.22
CA TRP A 49 -5.90 -21.01 3.64
C TRP A 49 -5.59 -19.59 4.11
N PRO A 50 -4.31 -19.24 4.35
CA PRO A 50 -3.12 -20.04 4.07
C PRO A 50 -2.74 -21.09 5.14
N GLU A 51 -3.33 -21.07 6.33
CA GLU A 51 -2.87 -21.82 7.49
C GLU A 51 -2.88 -23.35 7.32
N ALA A 52 -3.82 -23.91 6.54
CA ALA A 52 -3.86 -25.33 6.22
C ALA A 52 -2.69 -25.81 5.33
N TRP A 53 -1.93 -24.89 4.72
CA TRP A 53 -0.70 -25.27 4.00
C TRP A 53 0.45 -25.61 4.94
N GLY A 54 0.36 -25.20 6.21
CA GLY A 54 1.39 -25.40 7.22
C GLY A 54 1.77 -26.88 7.36
N SER A 55 3.00 -27.19 6.98
CA SER A 55 3.53 -28.56 7.00
C SER A 55 5.05 -28.55 7.14
N ILE A 56 5.68 -29.73 7.16
CA ILE A 56 7.15 -29.81 7.13
C ILE A 56 7.73 -29.28 5.81
N ASN A 57 7.02 -29.45 4.69
CA ASN A 57 7.49 -29.02 3.36
C ASN A 57 7.11 -27.57 3.02
N PHE A 58 6.23 -26.96 3.83
CA PHE A 58 5.76 -25.60 3.65
C PHE A 58 5.74 -24.93 5.03
N PRO A 59 6.87 -24.37 5.47
CA PRO A 59 7.15 -24.05 6.87
C PRO A 59 6.47 -22.76 7.33
N LEU A 60 5.13 -22.69 7.21
CA LEU A 60 4.34 -21.68 7.91
C LEU A 60 4.43 -21.90 9.42
N ILE A 61 4.41 -20.79 10.14
CA ILE A 61 4.28 -20.75 11.59
C ILE A 61 2.81 -20.46 11.90
N VAL A 62 2.03 -21.52 12.10
CA VAL A 62 0.59 -21.44 12.38
C VAL A 62 0.38 -21.29 13.88
N VAL A 63 -0.33 -20.24 14.29
CA VAL A 63 -0.45 -19.82 15.68
C VAL A 63 -1.87 -20.03 16.18
N GLY A 64 -2.00 -20.90 17.18
CA GLY A 64 -3.25 -21.11 17.92
C GLY A 64 -3.49 -20.02 18.96
N GLY A 65 -4.74 -19.93 19.41
CA GLY A 65 -5.17 -19.00 20.43
C GLY A 65 -5.18 -19.63 21.82
N ALA A 66 -4.73 -18.87 22.81
CA ALA A 66 -4.76 -19.22 24.22
C ALA A 66 -5.52 -18.17 25.05
N THR A 67 -6.07 -18.61 26.16
CA THR A 67 -6.60 -17.73 27.20
C THR A 67 -5.45 -17.07 27.99
N GLN A 68 -5.78 -16.09 28.82
CA GLN A 68 -4.81 -15.42 29.69
C GLN A 68 -4.11 -16.37 30.68
N GLU A 69 -4.73 -17.51 30.98
CA GLU A 69 -4.18 -18.56 31.85
C GLU A 69 -3.25 -19.55 31.12
N GLY A 70 -3.17 -19.52 29.79
CA GLY A 70 -2.30 -20.40 29.01
C GLY A 70 -2.94 -21.72 28.56
N VAL A 71 -4.26 -21.85 28.67
CA VAL A 71 -5.01 -22.96 28.05
C VAL A 71 -5.52 -22.57 26.67
N ARG A 72 -5.84 -23.56 25.83
CA ARG A 72 -6.39 -23.31 24.49
C ARG A 72 -7.68 -22.49 24.61
N TRP A 73 -7.78 -21.41 23.85
CA TRP A 73 -9.03 -20.69 23.67
C TRP A 73 -10.00 -21.56 22.86
N ASP A 74 -11.25 -21.68 23.30
CA ASP A 74 -12.17 -22.70 22.82
C ASP A 74 -12.47 -22.63 21.32
N ALA A 75 -12.49 -21.41 20.76
CA ALA A 75 -12.67 -21.14 19.33
C ALA A 75 -11.42 -21.38 18.47
N SER A 76 -10.22 -21.47 19.05
CA SER A 76 -8.98 -21.69 18.29
C SER A 76 -8.98 -23.07 17.63
N GLN A 77 -8.81 -23.13 16.31
CA GLN A 77 -8.61 -24.38 15.60
C GLN A 77 -7.31 -25.07 16.05
N VAL A 78 -7.30 -26.40 15.92
CA VAL A 78 -6.20 -27.27 16.35
C VAL A 78 -5.55 -27.96 15.15
N GLY A 79 -4.36 -28.50 15.35
CA GLY A 79 -3.70 -29.35 14.38
C GLY A 79 -2.34 -29.78 14.91
N GLU A 80 -2.15 -31.07 15.17
CA GLU A 80 -0.93 -31.60 15.78
C GLU A 80 0.33 -31.31 14.95
N HIS A 81 0.20 -31.37 13.63
CA HIS A 81 1.30 -31.12 12.70
C HIS A 81 1.29 -29.70 12.13
N THR A 82 0.14 -29.03 12.17
CA THR A 82 -0.09 -27.71 11.58
C THR A 82 0.18 -26.59 12.58
N VAL A 83 -0.43 -26.60 13.77
CA VAL A 83 -0.23 -25.57 14.80
C VAL A 83 1.13 -25.72 15.46
N ASN A 84 1.92 -24.65 15.44
CA ASN A 84 3.29 -24.64 15.94
C ASN A 84 3.37 -24.20 17.41
N THR A 85 2.64 -23.15 17.76
CA THR A 85 2.64 -22.57 19.10
C THR A 85 1.32 -21.82 19.33
N HIS A 86 1.14 -21.25 20.52
CA HIS A 86 0.00 -20.42 20.87
C HIS A 86 0.46 -19.09 21.46
N ALA A 87 -0.39 -18.08 21.36
CA ALA A 87 -0.28 -16.82 22.07
C ALA A 87 -1.66 -16.36 22.54
N ALA A 88 -1.74 -15.22 23.23
CA ALA A 88 -3.02 -14.71 23.72
C ALA A 88 -3.99 -14.47 22.54
N ALA A 89 -5.20 -14.99 22.66
CA ALA A 89 -6.30 -14.79 21.72
C ALA A 89 -7.58 -14.30 22.40
N GLU A 90 -7.68 -14.42 23.72
CA GLU A 90 -8.88 -14.06 24.47
C GLU A 90 -8.64 -12.78 25.26
N ARG A 91 -9.52 -11.80 25.07
CA ARG A 91 -9.55 -10.48 25.69
C ARG A 91 -8.23 -9.73 25.51
N VAL A 92 -7.71 -9.74 24.29
CA VAL A 92 -6.46 -9.05 23.95
C VAL A 92 -6.74 -7.55 23.84
N PRO A 93 -6.07 -6.68 24.62
CA PRO A 93 -6.23 -5.24 24.50
C PRO A 93 -5.68 -4.76 23.15
N CYS A 94 -6.53 -4.13 22.34
CA CYS A 94 -6.21 -3.69 20.98
C CYS A 94 -6.37 -2.18 20.84
N LEU A 95 -5.37 -1.51 20.27
CA LEU A 95 -5.45 -0.11 19.88
C LEU A 95 -6.41 0.04 18.70
N GLN A 96 -7.37 0.94 18.83
CA GLN A 96 -8.38 1.26 17.82
C GLN A 96 -7.98 2.52 17.06
N LYS A 97 -8.62 2.76 15.91
CA LYS A 97 -8.38 3.98 15.09
C LYS A 97 -8.68 5.28 15.83
N ASP A 98 -9.55 5.23 16.85
CA ASP A 98 -9.91 6.35 17.71
C ASP A 98 -8.90 6.59 18.86
N GLY A 99 -7.77 5.87 18.87
CA GLY A 99 -6.75 5.92 19.92
C GLY A 99 -7.13 5.17 21.20
N GLN A 100 -8.35 4.62 21.31
CA GLN A 100 -8.77 3.88 22.49
C GLN A 100 -8.25 2.44 22.47
N THR A 101 -8.10 1.84 23.65
CA THR A 101 -7.81 0.42 23.78
C THR A 101 -9.07 -0.35 24.15
N LYS A 102 -9.44 -1.35 23.35
CA LYS A 102 -10.60 -2.22 23.62
C LYS A 102 -10.18 -3.70 23.54
N PRO A 103 -10.67 -4.56 24.46
CA PRO A 103 -10.39 -5.99 24.40
C PRO A 103 -11.14 -6.63 23.23
N ASP A 104 -10.48 -7.55 22.52
CA ASP A 104 -11.09 -8.34 21.45
C ASP A 104 -10.53 -9.77 21.45
N ASP A 105 -11.20 -10.66 20.71
CA ASP A 105 -10.92 -12.11 20.68
C ASP A 105 -10.58 -12.60 19.27
N GLY A 106 -9.55 -13.43 19.13
CA GLY A 106 -9.19 -14.03 17.85
C GLY A 106 -7.75 -14.51 17.77
N THR A 107 -7.51 -15.58 16.99
CA THR A 107 -6.15 -15.99 16.62
C THR A 107 -5.43 -14.93 15.79
N SER A 108 -6.17 -13.97 15.21
CA SER A 108 -5.64 -12.77 14.56
C SER A 108 -4.83 -11.87 15.50
N TYR A 109 -5.01 -11.99 16.81
CA TYR A 109 -4.19 -11.30 17.82
C TYR A 109 -3.01 -12.16 18.30
N SER A 110 -3.12 -13.48 18.18
CA SER A 110 -2.04 -14.40 18.53
C SER A 110 -0.91 -14.41 17.51
N ALA A 111 -1.25 -14.40 16.22
CA ALA A 111 -0.28 -14.39 15.13
C ALA A 111 0.72 -13.20 15.21
N PRO A 112 0.27 -11.93 15.34
CA PRO A 112 1.20 -10.80 15.46
C PRO A 112 2.04 -10.85 16.73
N ALA A 113 1.52 -11.40 17.84
CA ALA A 113 2.32 -11.58 19.06
C ALA A 113 3.51 -12.53 18.83
N VAL A 114 3.29 -13.66 18.13
CA VAL A 114 4.37 -14.58 17.76
C VAL A 114 5.33 -13.94 16.76
N ALA A 115 4.82 -13.19 15.78
CA ALA A 115 5.65 -12.46 14.82
C ALA A 115 6.57 -11.45 15.52
N GLY A 116 6.04 -10.70 16.50
CA GLY A 116 6.82 -9.77 17.32
C GLY A 116 7.89 -10.47 18.14
N VAL A 117 7.60 -11.65 18.72
CA VAL A 117 8.61 -12.44 19.43
C VAL A 117 9.71 -12.95 18.50
N ILE A 118 9.38 -13.40 17.29
CA ILE A 118 10.38 -13.80 16.28
C ILE A 118 11.24 -12.61 15.89
N ALA A 119 10.64 -11.43 15.67
CA ALA A 119 11.36 -10.20 15.36
C ALA A 119 12.31 -9.80 16.50
N ASN A 120 11.86 -9.90 17.75
CA ASN A 120 12.69 -9.66 18.93
C ASN A 120 13.91 -10.61 18.97
N TYR A 121 13.73 -11.90 18.68
CA TYR A 121 14.85 -12.84 18.57
C TYR A 121 15.78 -12.54 17.40
N MET A 122 15.25 -12.07 16.27
CA MET A 122 16.07 -11.65 15.12
C MET A 122 16.91 -10.41 15.42
N ALA A 123 16.48 -9.57 16.37
CA ALA A 123 17.21 -8.38 16.81
C ALA A 123 18.35 -8.69 17.79
N TYR A 124 18.45 -9.92 18.31
CA TYR A 124 19.54 -10.30 19.21
C TYR A 124 20.87 -10.39 18.45
N ASN A 125 21.96 -10.02 19.11
CA ASN A 125 23.34 -10.18 18.58
C ASN A 125 23.60 -11.59 18.07
N THR A 126 22.98 -12.59 18.72
CA THR A 126 22.98 -13.97 18.26
C THR A 126 21.56 -14.51 18.47
N PRO A 127 20.79 -14.71 17.39
CA PRO A 127 19.49 -15.37 17.49
C PRO A 127 19.63 -16.75 18.14
N PRO A 128 18.60 -17.23 18.86
CA PRO A 128 18.69 -18.46 19.65
C PRO A 128 18.65 -19.75 18.81
N TRP A 129 18.41 -19.63 17.52
CA TRP A 129 18.46 -20.74 16.57
C TRP A 129 19.83 -20.85 15.88
N GLN A 130 20.05 -21.95 15.15
CA GLN A 130 21.30 -22.19 14.43
C GLN A 130 21.67 -21.01 13.51
N GLY A 131 22.82 -20.38 13.78
CA GLY A 131 23.35 -19.27 13.00
C GLY A 131 23.86 -19.69 11.62
N GLY A 132 23.95 -18.72 10.70
CA GLY A 132 24.48 -18.92 9.35
C GLY A 132 23.52 -19.56 8.34
N LEU A 133 22.32 -19.97 8.78
CA LEU A 133 21.28 -20.47 7.87
C LEU A 133 20.65 -19.32 7.07
N GLN A 134 20.37 -19.59 5.80
CA GLN A 134 19.76 -18.65 4.85
C GLN A 134 18.55 -19.27 4.15
N GLY A 135 17.76 -18.41 3.50
CA GLY A 135 16.61 -18.83 2.70
C GLY A 135 15.65 -19.73 3.48
N ARG A 136 15.11 -20.75 2.79
CA ARG A 136 14.22 -21.74 3.39
C ARG A 136 14.76 -22.39 4.67
N ALA A 137 16.04 -22.77 4.70
CA ALA A 137 16.63 -23.44 5.86
C ALA A 137 16.55 -22.59 7.13
N ARG A 138 16.69 -21.27 6.99
CA ARG A 138 16.47 -20.32 8.10
C ARG A 138 15.02 -20.38 8.60
N VAL A 139 14.05 -20.37 7.70
CA VAL A 139 12.61 -20.38 8.05
C VAL A 139 12.23 -21.69 8.74
N GLU A 140 12.71 -22.81 8.21
CA GLU A 140 12.50 -24.14 8.80
C GLU A 140 13.05 -24.21 10.22
N GLU A 141 14.24 -23.66 10.44
CA GLU A 141 14.86 -23.64 11.76
C GLU A 141 14.12 -22.70 12.73
N ILE A 142 13.69 -21.52 12.30
CA ILE A 142 12.85 -20.64 13.13
C ILE A 142 11.55 -21.35 13.51
N ARG A 143 10.90 -22.01 12.54
CA ARG A 143 9.68 -22.78 12.78
C ARG A 143 9.90 -23.91 13.78
N ARG A 144 11.00 -24.67 13.65
CA ARG A 144 11.40 -25.72 14.59
C ARG A 144 11.61 -25.14 15.98
N PHE A 145 12.38 -24.05 16.09
CA PHE A 145 12.65 -23.37 17.36
C PHE A 145 11.35 -22.98 18.08
N ILE A 146 10.44 -22.30 17.38
CA ILE A 146 9.15 -21.89 17.95
C ILE A 146 8.29 -23.11 18.35
N LYS A 147 8.27 -24.17 17.54
CA LYS A 147 7.43 -25.35 17.77
C LYS A 147 7.94 -26.26 18.89
N GLU A 148 9.25 -26.44 19.00
CA GLU A 148 9.83 -27.56 19.74
C GLU A 148 10.82 -27.13 20.81
N ASP A 149 11.56 -26.04 20.60
CA ASP A 149 12.67 -25.67 21.47
C ASP A 149 12.18 -25.11 22.82
N PRO A 150 12.62 -25.62 23.97
CA PRO A 150 12.23 -25.09 25.27
C PRO A 150 12.51 -23.59 25.46
N GLN A 151 13.48 -23.02 24.73
CA GLN A 151 13.76 -21.59 24.77
C GLN A 151 12.75 -20.75 23.97
N GLY A 152 12.05 -21.34 23.01
CA GLY A 152 11.01 -20.67 22.21
C GLY A 152 9.62 -20.66 22.88
N GLY A 153 9.46 -21.37 24.00
CA GLY A 153 8.16 -21.50 24.69
C GLY A 153 8.05 -22.74 25.58
N TRP A 154 6.92 -22.87 26.28
CA TRP A 154 6.61 -24.04 27.10
C TRP A 154 5.11 -24.27 27.22
N LYS A 155 4.69 -25.47 27.66
CA LYS A 155 3.29 -25.74 27.98
C LYS A 155 2.91 -25.12 29.32
N ARG A 156 1.95 -24.19 29.32
CA ARG A 156 1.54 -23.47 30.53
C ARG A 156 0.21 -24.01 31.07
N PRO A 157 0.21 -24.91 32.09
CA PRO A 157 -1.04 -25.35 32.70
C PRO A 157 -1.76 -24.17 33.36
N ASP A 158 -3.09 -24.23 33.41
CA ASP A 158 -3.83 -23.19 34.14
C ASP A 158 -3.73 -23.37 35.66
N LYS A 159 -4.28 -22.39 36.39
CA LYS A 159 -4.36 -22.38 37.86
C LYS A 159 -5.08 -23.58 38.47
N ASN A 160 -5.87 -24.32 37.69
CA ASN A 160 -6.63 -25.48 38.13
C ASN A 160 -5.97 -26.81 37.69
N GLY A 161 -4.77 -26.76 37.11
CA GLY A 161 -4.03 -27.93 36.65
C GLY A 161 -4.54 -28.52 35.33
N ARG A 162 -5.38 -27.81 34.57
CA ARG A 162 -5.76 -28.25 33.22
C ARG A 162 -4.52 -28.24 32.31
N PRO A 163 -4.33 -29.25 31.44
CA PRO A 163 -3.23 -29.29 30.51
C PRO A 163 -3.19 -28.02 29.65
N GLY A 164 -2.06 -27.31 29.73
CA GLY A 164 -1.80 -26.11 28.96
C GLY A 164 -1.50 -26.39 27.49
N VAL A 165 -1.57 -25.33 26.70
CA VAL A 165 -0.96 -25.32 25.37
C VAL A 165 0.45 -24.75 25.44
N ARG A 166 1.24 -25.02 24.40
CA ARG A 166 2.56 -24.41 24.25
C ARG A 166 2.38 -22.93 23.94
N ILE A 167 2.84 -22.07 24.85
CA ILE A 167 2.83 -20.61 24.70
C ILE A 167 4.20 -20.15 24.24
N VAL A 168 4.24 -19.27 23.24
CA VAL A 168 5.47 -18.61 22.78
C VAL A 168 6.11 -17.82 23.93
N TRP A 169 7.44 -17.82 24.00
CA TRP A 169 8.18 -17.03 24.97
C TRP A 169 9.24 -16.20 24.27
N ASN A 170 9.56 -15.03 24.82
CA ASN A 170 10.56 -14.10 24.31
C ASN A 170 11.92 -14.23 25.01
N GLY A 171 12.11 -15.25 25.88
CA GLY A 171 13.35 -15.45 26.62
C GLY A 171 13.48 -14.63 27.91
N ALA A 172 12.53 -13.74 28.22
CA ALA A 172 12.58 -12.93 29.43
C ALA A 172 12.38 -13.78 30.70
N THR A 173 13.36 -13.72 31.60
CA THR A 173 13.35 -14.42 32.90
C THR A 173 12.91 -13.50 34.04
N ALA A 174 12.58 -14.09 35.19
CA ALA A 174 12.30 -13.32 36.41
C ALA A 174 13.48 -12.44 36.85
N ASN A 175 14.73 -12.80 36.52
CA ASN A 175 15.88 -11.94 36.79
C ASN A 175 15.93 -10.77 35.81
N ASN A 176 15.60 -10.97 34.53
CA ASN A 176 15.49 -9.87 33.58
C ASN A 176 14.42 -8.84 34.01
N GLN A 177 13.34 -9.28 34.66
CA GLN A 177 12.34 -8.37 35.23
C GLN A 177 12.83 -7.61 36.47
N LYS A 178 13.74 -8.18 37.26
CA LYS A 178 14.34 -7.50 38.42
C LYS A 178 15.42 -6.49 38.01
N GLU A 179 16.12 -6.80 36.93
CA GLU A 179 17.17 -5.95 36.33
C GLU A 179 16.61 -4.91 35.37
N ALA A 180 15.37 -5.11 34.89
CA ALA A 180 14.61 -4.06 34.25
C ALA A 180 14.48 -2.92 35.27
N GLY A 181 15.24 -1.86 35.05
CA GLY A 181 15.00 -0.60 35.74
C GLY A 181 13.58 -0.12 35.46
N PRO A 182 13.12 0.95 36.12
CA PRO A 182 12.00 1.70 35.56
C PRO A 182 12.30 1.91 34.07
N ASP A 183 11.29 1.75 33.21
CA ASP A 183 11.41 2.20 31.83
C ASP A 183 12.07 3.57 31.89
N PRO A 184 13.18 3.81 31.16
CA PRO A 184 13.73 5.15 31.12
C PRO A 184 12.53 6.05 30.80
N GLU A 185 12.25 7.02 31.68
CA GLU A 185 11.31 8.08 31.37
C GLU A 185 11.94 8.80 30.17
N ILE A 186 11.66 8.29 28.98
CA ILE A 186 11.77 9.06 27.75
C ILE A 186 10.58 9.99 27.92
N PRO A 187 10.79 11.28 28.29
CA PRO A 187 9.67 12.21 28.29
C PRO A 187 9.01 12.08 26.91
N PRO A 188 7.69 11.91 26.84
CA PRO A 188 7.02 11.86 25.56
C PRO A 188 7.48 13.09 24.77
N PRO A 189 7.83 12.93 23.48
CA PRO A 189 8.27 14.06 22.68
C PRO A 189 7.22 15.16 22.78
N ASN A 190 7.67 16.40 22.89
CA ASN A 190 6.75 17.53 23.01
C ASN A 190 6.13 17.75 21.63
N LEU A 191 5.01 17.07 21.39
CA LEU A 191 4.36 17.00 20.09
C LEU A 191 3.21 18.01 20.05
N THR A 192 3.30 18.95 19.11
CA THR A 192 2.18 19.83 18.79
C THR A 192 1.12 19.07 17.99
N PRO A 193 -0.17 19.42 18.08
CA PRO A 193 -1.17 18.87 17.17
C PRO A 193 -0.86 19.25 15.72
N VAL A 194 -0.99 18.29 14.80
CA VAL A 194 -0.77 18.52 13.36
C VAL A 194 -1.67 19.66 12.87
N LYS A 195 -1.06 20.66 12.23
CA LYS A 195 -1.75 21.79 11.59
C LYS A 195 -1.91 21.51 10.11
N CYS A 196 -3.15 21.35 9.66
CA CYS A 196 -3.45 21.01 8.27
C CYS A 196 -3.74 22.23 7.40
N ASN A 197 -3.19 22.24 6.19
CA ASN A 197 -3.45 23.32 5.23
C ASN A 197 -4.82 23.20 4.56
N GLY A 198 -5.38 21.98 4.49
CA GLY A 198 -6.55 21.65 3.67
C GLY A 198 -6.24 21.67 2.17
N LEU A 199 -7.22 21.29 1.33
CA LEU A 199 -7.03 21.20 -0.13
C LEU A 199 -7.05 22.57 -0.85
N GLY A 200 -7.01 23.67 -0.09
CA GLY A 200 -7.18 25.04 -0.57
C GLY A 200 -8.61 25.57 -0.43
N ASN A 201 -8.84 26.78 -0.96
CA ASN A 201 -10.14 27.44 -1.00
C ASN A 201 -10.46 27.91 -2.44
N ASN A 202 -11.64 28.53 -2.64
CA ASN A 202 -12.28 28.79 -3.93
C ASN A 202 -11.39 29.30 -5.08
N ASP A 203 -10.24 29.93 -4.81
CA ASP A 203 -9.34 30.48 -5.83
C ASP A 203 -7.87 29.99 -5.71
N ASP A 204 -7.54 29.10 -4.76
CA ASP A 204 -6.15 28.63 -4.52
C ASP A 204 -6.11 27.15 -4.08
N TYR A 205 -6.67 26.26 -4.89
CA TYR A 205 -6.61 24.81 -4.63
C TYR A 205 -5.20 24.30 -4.88
N LYS A 206 -4.56 23.80 -3.81
CA LYS A 206 -3.24 23.19 -3.86
C LYS A 206 -3.27 21.89 -3.09
N TYR A 207 -3.07 20.80 -3.81
CA TYR A 207 -3.04 19.47 -3.23
C TYR A 207 -2.23 18.53 -4.12
N VAL A 208 -1.83 17.42 -3.53
CA VAL A 208 -0.94 16.43 -4.12
C VAL A 208 -1.43 15.02 -3.85
N THR A 209 -0.94 14.06 -4.63
CA THR A 209 -1.31 12.66 -4.47
C THR A 209 -0.53 12.02 -3.31
N ARG A 210 -1.24 11.42 -2.34
CA ARG A 210 -0.63 10.79 -1.15
C ARG A 210 0.51 9.84 -1.47
N ASN A 211 0.32 8.93 -2.42
CA ASN A 211 1.32 7.91 -2.74
C ASN A 211 2.57 8.48 -3.41
N THR A 212 2.41 9.50 -4.27
CA THR A 212 3.53 10.23 -4.87
C THR A 212 4.39 10.88 -3.78
N ILE A 213 3.76 11.56 -2.82
CA ILE A 213 4.48 12.21 -1.72
C ILE A 213 5.10 11.21 -0.76
N SER A 214 4.37 10.13 -0.43
CA SER A 214 4.90 9.03 0.37
C SER A 214 6.19 8.47 -0.24
N ALA A 215 6.21 8.24 -1.55
CA ALA A 215 7.40 7.75 -2.24
C ALA A 215 8.54 8.78 -2.23
N LEU A 216 8.25 10.07 -2.36
CA LEU A 216 9.25 11.15 -2.24
C LEU A 216 9.84 11.22 -0.83
N ILE A 217 9.01 11.12 0.21
CA ILE A 217 9.46 11.09 1.61
C ILE A 217 10.41 9.91 1.82
N ASP A 218 9.97 8.71 1.44
CA ASP A 218 10.67 7.47 1.77
C ASP A 218 11.97 7.27 0.98
N ASN A 219 11.97 7.64 -0.30
CA ASN A 219 13.04 7.29 -1.23
C ASN A 219 13.93 8.47 -1.63
N THR A 220 13.49 9.71 -1.41
CA THR A 220 14.21 10.90 -1.90
C THR A 220 14.56 11.86 -0.77
N TYR A 221 13.58 12.42 -0.05
CA TYR A 221 13.81 13.50 0.91
C TYR A 221 14.43 12.98 2.21
N CYS A 222 13.79 12.05 2.92
CA CYS A 222 14.29 11.60 4.22
C CYS A 222 15.65 10.88 4.18
N PRO A 223 16.02 10.13 3.12
CA PRO A 223 17.36 9.58 2.99
C PRO A 223 18.49 10.63 3.03
N LEU A 224 18.22 11.90 2.70
CA LEU A 224 19.22 12.99 2.79
C LEU A 224 19.65 13.28 4.24
N TRP A 225 18.85 12.87 5.24
CA TRP A 225 19.19 13.00 6.65
C TRP A 225 20.23 11.96 7.13
N ALA A 226 20.60 11.00 6.28
CA ALA A 226 21.62 10.02 6.62
C ALA A 226 22.99 10.70 6.77
N GLY A 227 23.46 10.83 8.01
CA GLY A 227 24.74 11.46 8.32
C GLY A 227 24.68 12.99 8.47
N ALA A 228 23.47 13.57 8.61
CA ALA A 228 23.31 14.97 8.96
C ALA A 228 24.02 15.30 10.29
N THR A 229 24.72 16.43 10.32
CA THR A 229 25.48 16.89 11.49
C THR A 229 24.84 18.09 12.20
N GLU A 230 23.75 18.63 11.65
CA GLU A 230 23.03 19.79 12.18
C GLU A 230 21.54 19.70 11.78
N ALA A 231 20.66 20.32 12.57
CA ALA A 231 19.21 20.27 12.38
C ALA A 231 18.70 21.08 11.16
N SER A 232 19.58 21.82 10.49
CA SER A 232 19.32 22.55 9.25
C SER A 232 19.99 21.91 8.02
N ALA A 233 20.68 20.77 8.17
CA ALA A 233 21.58 20.20 7.16
C ALA A 233 20.91 19.90 5.81
N VAL A 234 19.65 19.43 5.83
CA VAL A 234 18.89 19.12 4.61
C VAL A 234 18.02 20.30 4.18
N GLY A 235 17.39 20.98 5.15
CA GLY A 235 16.57 22.17 4.92
C GLY A 235 15.36 21.91 4.02
N THR A 236 15.04 22.86 3.16
CA THR A 236 13.85 22.84 2.30
C THR A 236 14.16 22.28 0.91
N GLY A 237 13.38 21.29 0.46
CA GLY A 237 13.45 20.72 -0.88
C GLY A 237 12.19 21.01 -1.70
N MET A 238 12.37 21.39 -2.97
CA MET A 238 11.29 21.60 -3.93
C MET A 238 11.27 20.45 -4.94
N TYR A 239 10.14 19.73 -5.01
CA TYR A 239 10.01 18.52 -5.82
C TYR A 239 8.91 18.64 -6.86
N LEU A 240 9.05 17.88 -7.96
CA LEU A 240 8.07 17.77 -9.04
C LEU A 240 7.68 19.12 -9.66
N ALA A 241 8.65 20.05 -9.72
CA ALA A 241 8.45 21.39 -10.25
C ALA A 241 7.91 21.36 -11.68
N GLY A 242 7.00 22.30 -11.99
CA GLY A 242 6.35 22.39 -13.29
C GLY A 242 5.15 21.45 -13.46
N THR A 243 4.71 20.79 -12.38
CA THR A 243 3.53 19.91 -12.40
C THR A 243 2.51 20.33 -11.34
N PRO A 244 1.25 19.90 -11.45
CA PRO A 244 0.27 20.01 -10.37
C PRO A 244 0.67 19.27 -9.08
N GLU A 245 1.69 18.40 -9.12
CA GLU A 245 2.27 17.71 -7.96
C GLU A 245 3.43 18.50 -7.31
N THR A 246 3.71 19.73 -7.76
CA THR A 246 4.80 20.54 -7.19
C THR A 246 4.61 20.69 -5.68
N VAL A 247 5.62 20.29 -4.90
CA VAL A 247 5.52 20.19 -3.43
C VAL A 247 6.82 20.59 -2.76
N GLU A 248 6.71 21.41 -1.73
CA GLU A 248 7.80 21.75 -0.83
C GLU A 248 7.77 20.80 0.36
N ILE A 249 8.90 20.17 0.64
CA ILE A 249 9.09 19.33 1.82
C ILE A 249 10.24 19.93 2.60
N SER A 250 10.02 20.19 3.90
CA SER A 250 11.06 20.76 4.75
C SER A 250 11.03 20.15 6.15
N VAL A 251 12.22 19.98 6.71
CA VAL A 251 12.49 19.61 8.08
C VAL A 251 13.60 20.52 8.56
N PHE A 252 13.34 21.34 9.58
CA PHE A 252 14.31 22.30 10.10
C PHE A 252 14.08 22.56 11.58
N GLY A 253 15.16 22.79 12.33
CA GLY A 253 15.12 23.31 13.69
C GLY A 253 15.49 24.79 13.71
N ASP A 254 14.84 25.57 14.57
CA ASP A 254 15.05 27.02 14.69
C ASP A 254 16.23 27.42 15.60
N GLU A 255 16.83 26.45 16.32
CA GLU A 255 17.89 26.72 17.31
C GLU A 255 19.18 25.91 17.05
N ASP A 256 20.33 26.48 17.43
CA ASP A 256 21.66 25.86 17.31
C ASP A 256 21.78 24.53 18.10
N ASP A 257 20.92 24.33 19.10
CA ASP A 257 20.88 23.16 19.97
C ASP A 257 19.78 22.14 19.60
N ALA A 258 19.03 22.39 18.52
CA ALA A 258 17.92 21.54 18.12
C ALA A 258 18.39 20.12 17.79
N LYS A 259 17.64 19.12 18.26
CA LYS A 259 17.98 17.71 18.06
C LYS A 259 17.98 17.37 16.57
N ILE A 260 19.09 16.83 16.07
CA ILE A 260 19.21 16.39 14.67
C ILE A 260 18.22 15.23 14.42
N PRO A 261 17.26 15.39 13.50
CA PRO A 261 16.32 14.33 13.13
C PRO A 261 17.03 13.12 12.53
N THR A 262 16.60 11.92 12.93
CA THR A 262 17.00 10.70 12.23
C THR A 262 16.20 10.52 10.94
N VAL A 263 16.66 9.66 10.04
CA VAL A 263 15.90 9.26 8.84
C VAL A 263 14.52 8.70 9.21
N GLU A 264 14.43 7.95 10.31
CA GLU A 264 13.18 7.37 10.78
C GLU A 264 12.26 8.42 11.42
N ASP A 265 12.79 9.41 12.16
CA ASP A 265 12.01 10.54 12.66
C ASP A 265 11.42 11.36 11.50
N CYS A 266 12.25 11.68 10.49
CA CYS A 266 11.82 12.35 9.27
C CYS A 266 10.64 11.64 8.60
N LYS A 267 10.77 10.32 8.37
CA LYS A 267 9.71 9.53 7.75
C LYS A 267 8.45 9.52 8.60
N LYS A 268 8.59 9.20 9.90
CA LYS A 268 7.49 9.10 10.84
C LYS A 268 6.65 10.38 10.84
N TYR A 269 7.28 11.53 11.08
CA TYR A 269 6.56 12.78 11.28
C TYR A 269 6.04 13.40 9.98
N LEU A 270 6.73 13.24 8.85
CA LEU A 270 6.17 13.64 7.55
C LEU A 270 4.99 12.76 7.14
N HIS A 271 5.02 11.45 7.42
CA HIS A 271 3.85 10.57 7.20
C HIS A 271 2.70 10.90 8.15
N GLU A 272 2.99 11.31 9.39
CA GLU A 272 1.96 11.77 10.33
C GLU A 272 1.23 13.01 9.80
N ILE A 273 1.93 13.96 9.18
CA ILE A 273 1.29 15.08 8.47
C ILE A 273 0.50 14.58 7.26
N LEU A 274 1.13 13.73 6.43
CA LEU A 274 0.56 13.26 5.17
C LEU A 274 -0.76 12.51 5.38
N ASP A 275 -0.85 11.67 6.41
CA ASP A 275 -2.02 10.84 6.68
C ASP A 275 -2.95 11.47 7.73
N GLY A 276 -2.43 12.29 8.64
CA GLY A 276 -3.21 13.00 9.65
C GLY A 276 -4.02 14.17 9.10
N CYS A 277 -3.58 14.78 7.99
CA CYS A 277 -4.29 15.86 7.31
C CYS A 277 -5.25 15.38 6.23
N ASP A 278 -6.12 14.43 6.59
CA ASP A 278 -7.18 13.93 5.72
C ASP A 278 -8.54 14.56 6.06
N GLN A 279 -9.38 14.77 5.05
CA GLN A 279 -10.73 15.33 5.23
C GLN A 279 -11.80 14.26 5.06
N ASP A 280 -12.94 14.42 5.73
CA ASP A 280 -14.14 13.64 5.46
C ASP A 280 -14.55 13.84 3.99
N ASN A 281 -14.82 12.75 3.28
CA ASN A 281 -15.18 12.74 1.84
C ASN A 281 -14.03 13.16 0.89
N ASN A 282 -12.84 12.59 1.09
CA ASN A 282 -11.69 12.67 0.19
C ASN A 282 -11.48 11.35 -0.58
N PRO A 283 -12.32 11.01 -1.58
CA PRO A 283 -12.27 9.72 -2.26
C PRO A 283 -10.94 9.46 -2.98
N MET A 284 -10.29 10.53 -3.44
CA MET A 284 -9.01 10.45 -4.14
C MET A 284 -7.80 10.39 -3.20
N ASN A 285 -8.02 10.48 -1.88
CA ASN A 285 -6.96 10.51 -0.87
C ASN A 285 -5.89 11.58 -1.17
N TRP A 286 -6.31 12.74 -1.66
CA TRP A 286 -5.40 13.85 -1.95
C TRP A 286 -5.03 14.63 -0.71
N LYS A 287 -3.82 15.18 -0.68
CA LYS A 287 -3.24 15.78 0.52
C LYS A 287 -2.98 17.26 0.30
N GLY A 288 -3.51 18.08 1.21
CA GLY A 288 -3.20 19.50 1.29
C GLY A 288 -1.87 19.81 1.97
N GLY A 289 -1.24 18.77 2.54
CA GLY A 289 -0.09 18.93 3.41
C GLY A 289 -0.45 19.56 4.75
N GLY A 290 0.56 20.03 5.44
CA GLY A 290 0.46 20.56 6.80
C GLY A 290 1.82 20.71 7.44
N GLU A 291 1.78 20.96 8.74
CA GLU A 291 2.95 21.22 9.57
C GLU A 291 2.78 20.54 10.93
N LEU A 292 3.90 20.04 11.47
CA LEU A 292 3.98 19.41 12.78
C LEU A 292 5.31 19.81 13.42
N GLU A 293 5.27 20.27 14.65
CA GLU A 293 6.47 20.54 15.45
C GLU A 293 6.68 19.44 16.50
N VAL A 294 7.89 18.89 16.55
CA VAL A 294 8.31 17.87 17.50
C VAL A 294 9.70 18.20 18.03
N ASP A 295 9.81 18.42 19.34
CA ASP A 295 11.08 18.74 20.00
C ASP A 295 11.83 19.89 19.28
N GLU A 296 11.12 20.99 18.98
CA GLU A 296 11.62 22.20 18.31
C GLU A 296 12.06 21.99 16.83
N ILE A 297 11.76 20.82 16.26
CA ILE A 297 11.91 20.55 14.83
C ILE A 297 10.56 20.69 14.15
N THR A 298 10.51 21.55 13.14
CA THR A 298 9.34 21.72 12.27
C THR A 298 9.44 20.80 11.06
N TYR A 299 8.45 19.92 10.92
CA TYR A 299 8.21 19.09 9.74
C TYR A 299 7.09 19.71 8.92
N ARG A 300 7.26 19.85 7.61
CA ARG A 300 6.27 20.51 6.75
C ARG A 300 6.18 19.89 5.36
N ILE A 301 4.94 19.76 4.88
CA ILE A 301 4.60 19.41 3.50
C ILE A 301 3.71 20.52 2.97
N GLN A 302 4.12 21.18 1.90
CA GLN A 302 3.39 22.30 1.33
C GLN A 302 3.25 22.16 -0.20
N PRO A 303 2.09 21.70 -0.68
CA PRO A 303 1.73 21.76 -2.10
C PRO A 303 1.84 23.18 -2.65
N GLN A 304 2.43 23.32 -3.84
CA GLN A 304 2.62 24.59 -4.54
C GLN A 304 1.88 24.63 -5.88
N GLY A 305 1.66 23.47 -6.50
CA GLY A 305 0.97 23.37 -7.78
C GLY A 305 -0.50 23.76 -7.68
N ALA A 306 -0.93 24.71 -8.51
CA ALA A 306 -2.34 25.05 -8.67
C ALA A 306 -3.11 23.89 -9.30
N ARG A 307 -4.33 23.68 -8.85
CA ARG A 307 -5.24 22.65 -9.37
C ARG A 307 -6.67 23.17 -9.48
N PRO A 308 -7.53 22.51 -10.28
CA PRO A 308 -8.97 22.70 -10.16
C PRO A 308 -9.47 22.31 -8.75
N PRO A 309 -10.70 22.69 -8.36
CA PRO A 309 -11.32 22.20 -7.14
C PRO A 309 -11.34 20.68 -7.10
N ALA A 310 -11.14 20.09 -5.93
CA ALA A 310 -11.03 18.65 -5.86
C ALA A 310 -12.35 17.94 -6.22
N PRO A 311 -12.42 17.13 -7.30
CA PRO A 311 -13.65 16.44 -7.66
C PRO A 311 -14.07 15.46 -6.58
N GLY A 312 -15.35 15.53 -6.19
CA GLY A 312 -15.98 14.49 -5.37
C GLY A 312 -16.15 13.15 -6.12
N LYS A 313 -16.06 13.17 -7.46
CA LYS A 313 -15.98 11.98 -8.33
C LYS A 313 -15.09 12.32 -9.53
N PRO A 314 -13.93 11.67 -9.67
CA PRO A 314 -13.05 11.91 -10.80
C PRO A 314 -13.69 11.37 -12.09
N THR A 315 -13.37 12.02 -13.20
CA THR A 315 -13.96 11.76 -14.52
C THR A 315 -12.89 11.89 -15.60
N ALA A 316 -13.06 11.16 -16.70
CA ALA A 316 -12.37 11.44 -17.95
C ALA A 316 -13.33 11.47 -19.12
N TRP A 317 -12.88 12.11 -20.19
CA TRP A 317 -13.61 12.18 -21.43
C TRP A 317 -12.67 11.93 -22.60
N CYS A 318 -13.21 11.35 -23.66
CA CYS A 318 -12.51 11.24 -24.92
C CYS A 318 -13.43 11.48 -26.12
N ALA A 319 -12.90 12.03 -27.21
CA ALA A 319 -13.61 12.07 -28.48
C ALA A 319 -12.68 12.08 -29.69
N LEU A 320 -13.21 11.56 -30.78
CA LEU A 320 -12.62 11.70 -32.10
C LEU A 320 -13.02 13.04 -32.71
N LYS A 321 -12.04 13.90 -32.99
CA LYS A 321 -12.21 15.11 -33.77
C LYS A 321 -12.23 14.77 -35.27
N GLY A 322 -12.93 15.59 -36.06
CA GLY A 322 -13.15 15.37 -37.50
C GLY A 322 -11.90 15.42 -38.39
N ASP A 323 -10.75 15.77 -37.81
CA ASP A 323 -9.42 15.80 -38.42
C ASP A 323 -8.60 14.52 -38.15
N GLY A 324 -9.21 13.49 -37.54
CA GLY A 324 -8.51 12.25 -37.21
C GLY A 324 -7.66 12.35 -35.94
N VAL A 325 -8.01 13.25 -35.03
CA VAL A 325 -7.33 13.42 -33.74
C VAL A 325 -8.21 12.89 -32.61
N LEU A 326 -7.66 12.01 -31.77
CA LEU A 326 -8.28 11.61 -30.50
C LEU A 326 -7.89 12.66 -29.45
N ARG A 327 -8.87 13.39 -28.93
CA ARG A 327 -8.66 14.22 -27.72
C ARG A 327 -9.14 13.47 -26.50
N MET A 328 -8.34 13.51 -25.44
CA MET A 328 -8.70 13.03 -24.12
C MET A 328 -8.42 14.11 -23.09
N TRP A 329 -9.21 14.14 -22.02
CA TRP A 329 -8.92 14.93 -20.82
C TRP A 329 -9.45 14.21 -19.58
N GLY A 330 -8.96 14.61 -18.41
CA GLY A 330 -9.41 14.02 -17.15
C GLY A 330 -9.26 14.94 -15.94
N THR A 331 -9.97 14.57 -14.86
CA THR A 331 -9.94 15.22 -13.56
C THR A 331 -9.18 14.31 -12.59
N GLY A 332 -7.98 14.72 -12.19
CA GLY A 332 -7.07 13.87 -11.42
C GLY A 332 -6.23 12.90 -12.26
N MET A 333 -4.98 12.74 -11.86
CA MET A 333 -4.13 11.59 -12.20
C MET A 333 -3.53 11.03 -10.91
N LEU A 334 -3.23 9.72 -10.90
CA LEU A 334 -2.74 9.02 -9.72
C LEU A 334 -1.22 9.07 -9.55
N ASN A 335 -0.47 9.57 -10.54
CA ASN A 335 0.98 9.65 -10.43
C ASN A 335 1.53 10.89 -11.15
N SER A 336 2.73 11.30 -10.75
CA SER A 336 3.52 12.37 -11.37
C SER A 336 4.18 11.96 -12.69
N GLY A 337 3.67 10.91 -13.34
CA GLY A 337 4.26 10.31 -14.53
C GLY A 337 3.81 10.93 -15.84
N PHE A 338 3.21 12.13 -15.86
CA PHE A 338 2.79 12.82 -17.11
C PHE A 338 1.95 11.94 -18.07
N GLY A 339 1.11 11.05 -17.51
CA GLY A 339 0.32 10.12 -18.31
C GLY A 339 1.12 9.03 -19.03
N ILE A 340 2.37 8.75 -18.64
CA ILE A 340 3.23 7.76 -19.31
C ILE A 340 2.62 6.35 -19.32
N GLU A 341 1.86 5.97 -18.30
CA GLU A 341 1.13 4.69 -18.31
C GLU A 341 0.05 4.66 -19.40
N LEU A 342 -0.69 5.76 -19.54
CA LEU A 342 -1.69 5.94 -20.60
C LEU A 342 -1.03 5.96 -21.98
N ARG A 343 0.08 6.69 -22.14
CA ARG A 343 0.92 6.69 -23.34
C ARG A 343 1.34 5.28 -23.73
N THR A 344 1.84 4.50 -22.77
CA THR A 344 2.36 3.15 -23.01
C THR A 344 1.24 2.22 -23.48
N LYS A 345 0.07 2.28 -22.84
CA LYS A 345 -1.10 1.49 -23.26
C LYS A 345 -1.57 1.90 -24.66
N LEU A 346 -1.69 3.19 -24.94
CA LEU A 346 -2.14 3.69 -26.25
C LEU A 346 -1.15 3.39 -27.36
N GLY A 347 0.15 3.55 -27.12
CA GLY A 347 1.20 3.24 -28.10
C GLY A 347 1.31 1.75 -28.45
N SER A 348 0.67 0.86 -27.69
CA SER A 348 0.55 -0.56 -28.03
C SER A 348 -0.53 -0.84 -29.10
N VAL A 349 -1.35 0.15 -29.43
CA VAL A 349 -2.46 0.02 -30.39
C VAL A 349 -2.00 0.51 -31.75
N GLN A 350 -2.08 -0.37 -32.74
CA GLN A 350 -1.80 -0.01 -34.13
C GLN A 350 -2.74 1.12 -34.58
N GLY A 351 -2.17 2.16 -35.17
CA GLY A 351 -2.89 3.32 -35.67
C GLY A 351 -2.99 4.51 -34.69
N LEU A 352 -2.45 4.41 -33.47
CA LEU A 352 -2.33 5.56 -32.56
C LEU A 352 -0.88 6.04 -32.50
N ASP A 353 -0.65 7.33 -32.78
CA ASP A 353 0.69 7.92 -32.75
C ASP A 353 0.97 8.65 -31.43
N THR A 354 1.73 8.01 -30.56
CA THR A 354 2.16 8.57 -29.26
C THR A 354 3.63 9.01 -29.26
N ALA A 355 4.25 9.21 -30.42
CA ALA A 355 5.65 9.61 -30.53
C ALA A 355 5.89 10.98 -29.85
N ASP A 356 5.05 11.95 -30.15
CA ASP A 356 5.17 13.36 -29.70
C ASP A 356 4.41 13.64 -28.39
N TRP A 357 4.26 12.64 -27.51
CA TRP A 357 3.41 12.72 -26.32
C TRP A 357 3.67 13.94 -25.44
N GLU A 358 4.93 14.27 -25.19
CA GLU A 358 5.33 15.39 -24.32
C GLU A 358 4.95 16.76 -24.92
N GLU A 359 4.88 16.87 -26.25
CA GLU A 359 4.45 18.10 -26.93
C GLU A 359 2.94 18.24 -27.00
N LYS A 360 2.21 17.13 -26.90
CA LYS A 360 0.74 17.07 -27.00
C LYS A 360 0.03 17.05 -25.65
N TRP A 361 0.76 16.70 -24.58
CA TRP A 361 0.25 16.66 -23.23
C TRP A 361 0.27 18.05 -22.61
N GLU A 362 -0.86 18.48 -22.07
CA GLU A 362 -0.99 19.79 -21.43
C GLU A 362 -1.72 19.66 -20.09
N TYR A 363 -1.28 20.44 -19.10
CA TYR A 363 -2.07 20.67 -17.89
C TYR A 363 -3.07 21.79 -18.16
N GLU A 364 -4.28 21.41 -18.54
CA GLU A 364 -5.40 22.31 -18.77
C GLU A 364 -6.09 22.44 -17.40
N LEU A 365 -5.83 23.51 -16.63
CA LEU A 365 -6.44 23.73 -15.30
C LEU A 365 -7.76 24.52 -15.43
N LEU A 366 -8.61 24.10 -16.34
CA LEU A 366 -9.83 24.82 -16.75
C LEU A 366 -11.06 23.92 -16.62
N ASP A 367 -12.23 24.48 -16.36
CA ASP A 367 -13.53 23.77 -16.36
C ASP A 367 -13.57 22.43 -15.58
N GLY A 368 -12.74 22.31 -14.53
CA GLY A 368 -12.61 21.12 -13.69
C GLY A 368 -11.70 20.01 -14.24
N HIS A 369 -11.22 20.10 -15.48
CA HIS A 369 -10.17 19.22 -15.99
C HIS A 369 -8.79 19.66 -15.49
N GLU A 370 -7.88 18.68 -15.39
CA GLU A 370 -6.51 18.90 -14.91
C GLU A 370 -5.49 18.69 -16.03
N TRP A 371 -5.78 17.81 -16.98
CA TRP A 371 -4.91 17.50 -18.09
C TRP A 371 -5.70 17.20 -19.36
N ALA A 372 -5.07 17.43 -20.50
CA ALA A 372 -5.56 17.04 -21.81
C ALA A 372 -4.41 16.52 -22.69
N VAL A 373 -4.76 15.69 -23.66
CA VAL A 373 -3.81 15.21 -24.68
C VAL A 373 -4.54 15.00 -26.00
N GLU A 374 -3.85 15.33 -27.09
CA GLU A 374 -4.32 15.15 -28.46
C GLU A 374 -3.41 14.21 -29.25
N ILE A 375 -3.98 13.12 -29.75
CA ILE A 375 -3.25 12.01 -30.36
C ILE A 375 -3.70 11.84 -31.81
N PRO A 376 -2.80 11.96 -32.80
CA PRO A 376 -3.11 11.64 -34.19
C PRO A 376 -3.45 10.17 -34.36
N ILE A 377 -4.40 9.90 -35.26
CA ILE A 377 -4.88 8.55 -35.55
C ILE A 377 -4.69 8.25 -37.03
N ASP A 378 -4.05 7.13 -37.34
CA ASP A 378 -4.14 6.51 -38.65
C ASP A 378 -5.37 5.61 -38.70
N VAL A 379 -6.46 6.15 -39.26
CA VAL A 379 -7.75 5.47 -39.38
C VAL A 379 -7.67 4.16 -40.18
N ASN A 380 -6.65 3.98 -41.01
CA ASN A 380 -6.48 2.74 -41.78
C ASN A 380 -5.83 1.61 -40.96
N GLY A 381 -5.23 1.94 -39.81
CA GLY A 381 -4.50 1.00 -38.95
C GLY A 381 -5.34 0.42 -37.80
N LEU A 382 -6.57 0.89 -37.60
CA LEU A 382 -7.38 0.54 -36.44
C LEU A 382 -8.13 -0.78 -36.62
N SER A 383 -8.02 -1.66 -35.63
CA SER A 383 -8.78 -2.91 -35.56
C SER A 383 -10.08 -2.82 -34.73
N LYS A 384 -10.30 -1.70 -34.02
CA LYS A 384 -11.43 -1.45 -33.13
C LYS A 384 -11.83 0.03 -33.13
N PRO A 385 -13.06 0.40 -32.72
CA PRO A 385 -13.44 1.78 -32.49
C PRO A 385 -12.51 2.44 -31.46
N VAL A 386 -11.86 3.55 -31.81
CA VAL A 386 -10.88 4.21 -30.93
C VAL A 386 -11.48 4.63 -29.60
N ALA A 387 -12.74 5.07 -29.62
CA ALA A 387 -13.46 5.48 -28.42
C ALA A 387 -13.53 4.34 -27.37
N GLU A 388 -13.79 3.10 -27.80
CA GLU A 388 -13.85 1.95 -26.88
C GLU A 388 -12.46 1.60 -26.30
N VAL A 389 -11.43 1.70 -27.14
CA VAL A 389 -10.04 1.44 -26.73
C VAL A 389 -9.57 2.48 -25.73
N ALA A 390 -9.81 3.76 -26.02
CA ALA A 390 -9.46 4.87 -25.15
C ALA A 390 -10.24 4.79 -23.82
N GLU A 391 -11.53 4.49 -23.85
CA GLU A 391 -12.34 4.32 -22.64
C GLU A 391 -11.78 3.21 -21.73
N GLY A 392 -11.45 2.05 -22.31
CA GLY A 392 -10.87 0.94 -21.56
C GLY A 392 -9.55 1.30 -20.91
N PHE A 393 -8.64 1.96 -21.64
CA PHE A 393 -7.37 2.37 -21.07
C PHE A 393 -7.49 3.48 -20.05
N LEU A 394 -8.38 4.45 -20.24
CA LEU A 394 -8.66 5.49 -19.25
C LEU A 394 -9.18 4.87 -17.94
N LYS A 395 -10.06 3.88 -18.02
CA LYS A 395 -10.53 3.12 -16.84
C LYS A 395 -9.42 2.30 -16.20
N ASP A 396 -8.55 1.67 -16.99
CA ASP A 396 -7.42 0.90 -16.47
C ASP A 396 -6.41 1.77 -15.71
N VAL A 397 -6.06 2.93 -16.26
CA VAL A 397 -5.08 3.84 -15.62
C VAL A 397 -5.73 4.67 -14.51
N ALA A 398 -7.05 4.82 -14.55
CA ALA A 398 -7.83 5.34 -13.43
C ALA A 398 -7.91 4.28 -12.32
N ASN A 399 -6.87 4.22 -11.51
CA ASN A 399 -6.79 3.47 -10.26
C ASN A 399 -7.71 4.05 -9.15
N PHE A 400 -8.97 4.33 -9.48
CA PHE A 400 -10.03 4.76 -8.57
C PHE A 400 -11.35 4.06 -8.92
N GLU A 401 -11.95 3.37 -7.94
CA GLU A 401 -13.23 2.69 -8.11
C GLU A 401 -14.36 3.72 -8.26
N GLY A 402 -15.05 3.70 -9.41
CA GLY A 402 -16.11 4.67 -9.72
C GLY A 402 -15.64 5.88 -10.54
N PHE A 403 -14.44 5.82 -11.10
CA PHE A 403 -13.97 6.77 -12.11
C PHE A 403 -14.84 6.67 -13.37
N ASP A 404 -15.55 7.75 -13.70
CA ASP A 404 -16.47 7.76 -14.83
C ASP A 404 -15.75 8.21 -16.11
N VAL A 405 -15.90 7.43 -17.18
CA VAL A 405 -15.27 7.75 -18.47
C VAL A 405 -16.35 7.85 -19.53
N LYS A 406 -16.43 9.00 -20.18
CA LYS A 406 -17.34 9.23 -21.30
C LYS A 406 -16.57 9.40 -22.60
N CYS A 407 -16.71 8.45 -23.51
CA CYS A 407 -16.12 8.53 -24.83
C CYS A 407 -17.18 8.76 -25.91
N GLU A 408 -16.99 9.79 -26.72
CA GLU A 408 -17.87 10.13 -27.83
C GLU A 408 -17.29 9.53 -29.11
N GLY A 409 -18.00 8.53 -29.66
CA GLY A 409 -17.68 7.97 -30.95
C GLY A 409 -18.11 8.94 -32.04
N GLY A 410 -17.15 9.53 -32.74
CA GLY A 410 -17.42 9.90 -34.13
C GLY A 410 -17.80 8.62 -34.85
N GLU A 411 -18.96 8.58 -35.51
CA GLU A 411 -19.31 7.48 -36.39
C GLU A 411 -18.09 7.18 -37.26
N ALA A 412 -17.60 5.93 -37.23
CA ALA A 412 -16.51 5.52 -38.09
C ALA A 412 -16.90 5.97 -39.50
N VAL A 413 -16.14 6.92 -40.07
CA VAL A 413 -16.34 7.38 -41.44
C VAL A 413 -16.42 6.11 -42.26
N GLU A 414 -17.62 5.80 -42.78
CA GLU A 414 -17.86 4.60 -43.57
C GLU A 414 -16.71 4.53 -44.57
N THR A 415 -15.94 3.46 -44.48
CA THR A 415 -14.77 3.20 -45.31
C THR A 415 -15.08 3.65 -46.72
N PHE A 416 -14.39 4.70 -47.18
CA PHE A 416 -14.53 5.20 -48.54
C PHE A 416 -14.19 4.04 -49.48
N ASN A 417 -15.21 3.38 -50.02
CA ASN A 417 -15.04 2.25 -50.91
C ASN A 417 -14.57 2.80 -52.27
N PRO A 418 -13.31 2.58 -52.70
CA PRO A 418 -12.82 3.11 -53.96
C PRO A 418 -13.51 2.48 -55.19
N ALA A 419 -14.38 1.48 -54.98
CA ALA A 419 -15.10 0.77 -56.03
C ALA A 419 -16.39 1.45 -56.51
N GLU A 420 -16.83 2.55 -55.91
CA GLU A 420 -18.00 3.30 -56.37
C GLU A 420 -17.61 4.67 -56.97
N GLN A 421 -16.75 4.65 -57.99
CA GLN A 421 -16.78 5.74 -58.97
C GLN A 421 -17.90 5.47 -59.98
N PRO A 422 -18.87 6.38 -60.17
CA PRO A 422 -19.76 6.28 -61.31
C PRO A 422 -18.92 6.38 -62.59
N PRO A 423 -19.18 5.55 -63.62
CA PRO A 423 -18.44 5.60 -64.86
C PRO A 423 -18.60 6.99 -65.48
N CYS A 424 -17.49 7.63 -65.82
CA CYS A 424 -17.48 8.83 -66.64
C CYS A 424 -18.23 8.54 -67.95
N SER A 425 -19.48 8.97 -68.04
CA SER A 425 -20.23 9.02 -69.29
C SER A 425 -20.08 10.42 -69.88
N GLY A 426 -19.22 10.55 -70.88
CA GLY A 426 -19.40 11.55 -71.94
C GLY A 426 -18.47 12.77 -71.93
N PHE A 427 -17.51 12.69 -72.86
CA PHE A 427 -16.90 13.75 -73.66
C PHE A 427 -16.15 14.91 -72.99
N PHE A 428 -14.81 14.82 -73.15
CA PHE A 428 -13.73 15.79 -72.92
C PHE A 428 -13.18 15.92 -71.49
N CYS A 429 -12.08 15.22 -71.24
CA CYS A 429 -11.00 15.72 -70.38
C CYS A 429 -9.68 15.59 -71.15
N ILE A 430 -9.00 16.73 -71.30
CA ILE A 430 -7.58 16.89 -71.68
C ILE A 430 -6.73 16.73 -70.42
#